data_AF-A0A1Y5GW89-F1
#
_entry.id   AF-A0A1Y5GW89-F1
#
_cell.length_a   1.000
_cell.length_b   1.000
_cell.length_c   1.000
_cell.angle_alpha   90.00
_cell.angle_beta   90.00
_cell.angle_gamma   90.00
#
_symmetry.space_group_name_H-M   'P 1'
#
loop_
_entity.id
_entity.type
_entity.pdbx_description
1 polymer ?
#
loop_
_entity_poly.entity_id
_entity_poly.type
_entity_poly.pdbx_seq_one_letter_code
_entity_poly.pdbx_strand_id
1 'polypeptide(L)'
;MVEAVGGIGIAQAAGELSLDALITAVLAERSDLLNQDVRSKIEEIKNKNVVLKQSNEILNQLRDLKQDKSGSVPQEVKDFFAEMGLDVTTGGLNDDPPNNGWENNIEKLKTKNESLTSTSQLDMVKLQAAVSKYNQTNEMLSNVLSKSNQSKGTLIGNMR
;
A
#
# COMPACT_ATOMS: atom_id res chain seq x y z
N MET A 1 -21.94 -52.29 -37.41
CA MET A 1 -21.40 -51.65 -36.20
C MET A 1 -20.49 -50.54 -36.67
N VAL A 2 -20.97 -49.29 -36.70
CA VAL A 2 -20.22 -48.13 -37.21
C VAL A 2 -20.32 -47.01 -36.17
N GLU A 3 -19.14 -46.63 -35.69
CA GLU A 3 -18.69 -45.33 -35.17
C GLU A 3 -19.64 -44.47 -34.32
N ALA A 4 -19.34 -44.41 -33.02
CA ALA A 4 -19.76 -43.35 -32.12
C ALA A 4 -18.65 -43.07 -31.08
N VAL A 5 -17.51 -42.52 -31.52
CA VAL A 5 -16.40 -42.11 -30.62
C VAL A 5 -15.88 -40.70 -30.94
N GLY A 6 -16.59 -39.90 -31.74
CA GLY A 6 -16.18 -38.52 -32.09
C GLY A 6 -16.80 -37.40 -31.22
N GLY A 7 -17.92 -37.66 -30.54
CA GLY A 7 -18.72 -36.60 -29.92
C GLY A 7 -18.32 -36.20 -28.48
N ILE A 8 -17.61 -37.07 -27.77
CA ILE A 8 -17.34 -36.87 -26.33
C ILE A 8 -16.13 -35.95 -26.09
N GLY A 9 -15.14 -35.94 -26.99
CA GLY A 9 -13.94 -35.10 -26.85
C GLY A 9 -14.17 -33.60 -27.10
N ILE A 10 -15.10 -33.25 -27.99
CA ILE A 10 -15.33 -31.84 -28.39
C ILE A 10 -16.11 -31.07 -27.32
N ALA A 11 -17.08 -31.71 -26.66
CA ALA A 11 -17.85 -31.08 -25.58
C ALA A 11 -17.00 -30.81 -24.32
N GLN A 12 -16.08 -31.72 -23.99
CA GLN A 12 -15.16 -31.57 -22.85
C GLN A 12 -14.16 -30.44 -23.08
N ALA A 13 -13.59 -30.37 -24.30
CA ALA A 13 -12.68 -29.32 -24.73
C ALA A 13 -13.31 -27.92 -24.76
N ALA A 14 -14.57 -27.81 -25.22
CA ALA A 14 -15.30 -26.54 -25.24
C ALA A 14 -15.63 -26.03 -23.81
N GLY A 15 -15.91 -26.95 -22.88
CA GLY A 15 -16.10 -26.61 -21.46
C GLY A 15 -14.84 -26.08 -20.79
N GLU A 16 -13.68 -26.73 -21.02
CA GLU A 16 -12.37 -26.31 -20.50
C GLU A 16 -11.94 -24.94 -21.06
N LEU A 17 -12.18 -24.67 -22.34
CA LEU A 17 -11.94 -23.35 -22.95
C LEU A 17 -12.78 -22.24 -22.31
N SER A 18 -14.02 -22.52 -21.94
CA SER A 18 -14.88 -21.54 -21.25
C SER A 18 -14.44 -21.30 -19.80
N LEU A 19 -13.97 -22.35 -19.11
CA LEU A 19 -13.46 -22.25 -17.75
C LEU A 19 -12.12 -21.50 -17.71
N ASP A 20 -11.21 -21.78 -18.63
CA ASP A 20 -9.95 -21.05 -18.78
C ASP A 20 -10.19 -19.57 -19.11
N ALA A 21 -11.18 -19.26 -19.93
CA ALA A 21 -11.58 -17.88 -20.21
C ALA A 21 -12.10 -17.18 -18.95
N LEU A 22 -12.95 -17.86 -18.16
CA LEU A 22 -13.43 -17.35 -16.87
C LEU A 22 -12.27 -17.12 -15.88
N ILE A 23 -11.35 -18.09 -15.75
CA ILE A 23 -10.18 -17.99 -14.87
C ILE A 23 -9.27 -16.84 -15.32
N THR A 24 -9.05 -16.70 -16.63
CA THR A 24 -8.25 -15.61 -17.20
C THR A 24 -8.88 -14.26 -16.89
N ALA A 25 -10.21 -14.13 -17.04
CA ALA A 25 -10.94 -12.90 -16.72
C ALA A 25 -10.83 -12.55 -15.23
N VAL A 26 -11.03 -13.53 -14.34
CA VAL A 26 -10.90 -13.33 -12.89
C VAL A 26 -9.47 -12.95 -12.49
N LEU A 27 -8.46 -13.62 -13.06
CA LEU A 27 -7.06 -13.33 -12.78
C LEU A 27 -6.65 -11.95 -13.33
N ALA A 28 -7.18 -11.54 -14.49
CA ALA A 28 -6.98 -10.21 -15.05
C ALA A 28 -7.58 -9.13 -14.13
N GLU A 29 -8.85 -9.27 -13.74
CA GLU A 29 -9.51 -8.34 -12.81
C GLU A 29 -8.75 -8.26 -11.46
N ARG A 30 -8.33 -9.41 -10.93
CA ARG A 30 -7.53 -9.44 -9.71
C ARG A 30 -6.17 -8.77 -9.87
N SER A 31 -5.52 -8.93 -11.03
CA SER A 31 -4.25 -8.26 -11.33
C SER A 31 -4.42 -6.74 -11.37
N ASP A 32 -5.49 -6.25 -11.97
CA ASP A 32 -5.83 -4.82 -12.02
C ASP A 32 -6.09 -4.24 -10.63
N LEU A 33 -6.88 -4.93 -9.79
CA LEU A 33 -7.14 -4.52 -8.41
C LEU A 33 -5.85 -4.48 -7.58
N LEU A 34 -4.97 -5.47 -7.72
CA LEU A 34 -3.69 -5.50 -7.03
C LEU A 34 -2.75 -4.38 -7.51
N ASN A 35 -2.74 -4.07 -8.81
CA ASN A 35 -1.97 -2.96 -9.36
C ASN A 35 -2.46 -1.61 -8.81
N GLN A 36 -3.78 -1.41 -8.71
CA GLN A 36 -4.37 -0.22 -8.11
C GLN A 36 -3.98 -0.09 -6.63
N ASP A 37 -4.06 -1.18 -5.85
CA ASP A 37 -3.66 -1.18 -4.44
C ASP A 37 -2.15 -0.89 -4.27
N VAL A 38 -1.29 -1.51 -5.09
CA VAL A 38 0.16 -1.23 -5.11
C VAL A 38 0.43 0.26 -5.37
N ARG A 39 -0.23 0.86 -6.36
CA ARG A 39 -0.09 2.29 -6.68
C ARG A 39 -0.55 3.18 -5.53
N SER A 40 -1.73 2.90 -4.96
CA SER A 40 -2.26 3.64 -3.81
C SER A 40 -1.29 3.59 -2.62
N LYS A 41 -0.78 2.40 -2.29
CA LYS A 41 0.17 2.23 -1.18
C LYS A 41 1.49 2.96 -1.41
N ILE A 42 1.99 3.00 -2.65
CA ILE A 42 3.20 3.76 -2.99
C ILE A 42 2.99 5.24 -2.72
N GLU A 43 1.86 5.82 -3.14
CA GLU A 43 1.56 7.23 -2.89
C GLU A 43 1.36 7.53 -1.40
N GLU A 44 0.67 6.65 -0.66
CA GLU A 44 0.54 6.77 0.80
C GLU A 44 1.91 6.74 1.50
N ILE A 45 2.80 5.83 1.11
CA ILE A 45 4.16 5.75 1.67
C ILE A 45 4.97 7.00 1.34
N LYS A 46 4.88 7.52 0.11
CA LYS A 46 5.53 8.79 -0.26
C LYS A 46 5.04 9.94 0.62
N ASN A 47 3.72 10.09 0.77
CA ASN A 47 3.13 11.12 1.60
C ASN A 47 3.56 10.98 3.06
N LYS A 48 3.56 9.76 3.60
CA LYS A 48 4.06 9.48 4.96
C LYS A 48 5.53 9.85 5.13
N ASN A 49 6.38 9.59 4.14
CA ASN A 49 7.79 9.97 4.18
C ASN A 49 7.97 11.49 4.15
N VAL A 50 7.13 12.23 3.41
CA VAL A 50 7.12 13.71 3.43
C VAL A 50 6.75 14.21 4.83
N VAL A 51 5.66 13.69 5.41
CA VAL A 51 5.22 14.07 6.76
C VAL A 51 6.26 13.71 7.81
N LEU A 52 6.92 12.55 7.71
CA LEU A 52 8.02 12.15 8.60
C LEU A 52 9.20 13.12 8.52
N LYS A 53 9.56 13.58 7.32
CA LYS A 53 10.62 14.57 7.14
C LYS A 53 10.26 15.90 7.81
N GLN A 54 9.06 16.41 7.53
CA GLN A 54 8.55 17.65 8.13
C GLN A 54 8.44 17.53 9.66
N SER A 55 7.97 16.39 10.16
CA SER A 55 7.87 16.12 11.59
C SER A 55 9.23 16.14 12.28
N ASN A 56 10.29 15.63 11.64
CA ASN A 56 11.65 15.67 12.18
C ASN A 56 12.25 17.08 12.13
N GLU A 57 11.99 17.85 11.07
CA GLU A 57 12.41 19.25 10.95
C GLU A 57 11.77 20.10 12.07
N ILE A 58 10.47 19.97 12.28
CA ILE A 58 9.72 20.66 13.34
C ILE A 58 10.19 20.22 14.73
N LEU A 59 10.49 18.93 14.93
CA LEU A 59 11.02 18.44 16.20
C LEU A 59 12.37 19.09 16.54
N ASN A 60 13.24 19.27 15.54
CA ASN A 60 14.52 19.94 15.74
C ASN A 60 14.31 21.44 16.02
N GLN A 61 13.44 22.11 15.25
CA GLN A 61 13.08 23.52 15.52
C GLN A 61 12.54 23.71 16.94
N LEU A 62 11.67 22.83 17.42
CA LEU A 62 11.15 22.88 18.79
C LEU A 62 12.24 22.71 19.86
N ARG A 63 13.26 21.88 19.60
CA ARG A 63 14.41 21.70 20.49
C ARG A 63 15.32 22.93 20.52
N ASP A 64 15.57 23.52 19.36
CA ASP A 64 16.39 24.72 19.22
C ASP A 64 15.71 25.92 19.89
N LEU A 65 14.40 26.11 19.68
CA LEU A 65 13.62 27.17 20.32
C LEU A 65 13.53 27.02 21.85
N LYS A 66 13.45 25.78 22.35
CA LYS A 66 13.55 25.48 23.78
C LYS A 66 14.90 25.95 24.33
N GLN A 67 15.99 25.72 23.60
CA GLN A 67 17.34 26.09 24.01
C GLN A 67 17.56 27.61 23.99
N ASP A 68 17.02 28.30 22.97
CA ASP A 68 17.13 29.75 22.80
C ASP A 68 16.20 30.55 23.71
N LYS A 69 15.32 29.90 24.48
CA LYS A 69 14.27 30.51 25.32
C LYS A 69 13.40 31.50 24.54
N SER A 70 13.23 31.28 23.24
CA SER A 70 12.37 32.09 22.41
C SER A 70 10.92 31.74 22.75
N GLY A 71 10.23 32.61 23.48
CA GLY A 71 8.93 32.33 24.11
C GLY A 71 7.75 32.11 23.16
N SER A 72 7.98 32.00 21.85
CA SER A 72 6.90 31.83 20.87
C SER A 72 7.21 30.71 19.87
N VAL A 73 6.40 29.66 19.91
CA VAL A 73 6.34 28.61 18.89
C VAL A 73 5.96 29.25 17.54
N PRO A 74 6.74 29.02 16.46
CA PRO A 74 6.42 29.48 15.12
C PRO A 74 5.04 29.00 14.66
N GLN A 75 4.36 29.82 13.83
CA GLN A 75 3.02 29.50 13.36
C GLN A 75 2.99 28.19 12.55
N GLU A 76 4.02 27.91 11.75
CA GLU A 76 4.17 26.64 11.00
C GLU A 76 4.09 25.40 11.88
N VAL A 77 4.66 25.47 13.09
CA VAL A 77 4.61 24.36 14.04
C VAL A 77 3.19 24.17 14.57
N LYS A 78 2.46 25.27 14.82
CA LYS A 78 1.06 25.20 15.27
C LYS A 78 0.14 24.64 14.19
N ASP A 79 0.35 25.05 12.94
CA ASP A 79 -0.41 24.58 11.79
C ASP A 79 -0.16 23.08 11.55
N PHE A 80 1.09 22.63 11.66
CA PHE A 80 1.43 21.20 11.55
C PHE A 80 0.83 20.36 12.67
N PHE A 81 0.85 20.84 13.91
CA PHE A 81 0.20 20.14 15.02
C PHE A 81 -1.31 20.04 14.80
N ALA A 82 -1.95 21.10 14.33
CA ALA A 82 -3.37 21.11 14.01
C ALA A 82 -3.69 20.12 12.86
N GLU A 83 -2.89 20.12 11.79
CA GLU A 83 -3.02 19.16 10.68
C GLU A 83 -2.84 17.71 11.14
N MET A 84 -1.96 17.49 12.12
CA MET A 84 -1.69 16.17 12.70
C MET A 84 -2.71 15.74 13.76
N GLY A 85 -3.70 16.59 14.07
CA GLY A 85 -4.73 16.36 15.09
C GLY A 85 -4.20 16.43 16.52
N LEU A 86 -3.10 17.13 16.74
CA LEU A 86 -2.49 17.35 18.04
C LEU A 86 -2.85 18.74 18.56
N ASP A 87 -3.52 18.81 19.71
CA ASP A 87 -3.68 20.07 20.41
C ASP A 87 -2.32 20.55 20.94
N VAL A 88 -1.78 21.60 20.31
CA VAL A 88 -0.69 22.39 20.89
C VAL A 88 -1.25 22.94 22.19
N THR A 89 -0.69 22.54 23.33
CA THR A 89 -0.95 23.25 24.59
C THR A 89 -0.30 24.63 24.46
N THR A 90 -1.06 25.56 23.90
CA THR A 90 -0.72 26.99 23.80
C THR A 90 -0.77 27.65 25.17
N GLY A 91 -1.44 27.02 26.15
CA GLY A 91 -1.33 27.37 27.56
C GLY A 91 -0.06 26.76 28.17
N GLY A 92 1.02 27.54 28.20
CA GLY A 92 2.24 27.17 28.92
C GLY A 92 3.52 27.15 28.10
N LEU A 93 3.81 28.23 27.36
CA LEU A 93 5.18 28.48 26.86
C LEU A 93 6.06 29.18 27.91
N ASN A 94 5.51 29.46 29.09
CA ASN A 94 6.22 30.01 30.23
C ASN A 94 6.70 28.85 31.11
N ASP A 95 8.00 28.86 31.46
CA ASP A 95 8.67 27.95 32.41
C ASP A 95 8.12 28.07 33.86
N ASP A 96 6.83 28.34 34.05
CA ASP A 96 6.19 28.27 35.37
C ASP A 96 5.85 26.81 35.69
N PRO A 97 6.29 26.24 36.83
CA PRO A 97 5.77 24.96 37.30
C PRO A 97 4.26 25.13 37.51
N PRO A 98 3.37 24.36 36.84
CA PRO A 98 3.54 23.00 36.29
C PRO A 98 3.54 22.90 34.74
N ASN A 99 3.75 23.98 34.00
CA ASN A 99 3.53 24.11 32.56
C ASN A 99 4.81 23.88 31.72
N ASN A 100 5.35 22.67 31.75
CA ASN A 100 6.40 22.19 30.83
C ASN A 100 5.90 22.00 29.37
N GLY A 101 5.20 22.99 28.81
CA GLY A 101 4.50 22.89 27.53
C GLY A 101 5.43 22.55 26.36
N TRP A 102 6.68 23.01 26.37
CA TRP A 102 7.68 22.62 25.37
C TRP A 102 8.00 21.12 25.42
N GLU A 103 8.19 20.55 26.60
CA GLU A 103 8.49 19.11 26.76
C GLU A 103 7.27 18.25 26.39
N ASN A 104 6.07 18.70 26.77
CA ASN A 104 4.83 18.01 26.42
C ASN A 104 4.59 17.99 24.91
N ASN A 105 4.76 19.14 24.22
CA ASN A 105 4.60 19.21 22.77
C ASN A 105 5.68 18.41 22.02
N ILE A 106 6.94 18.44 22.50
CA ILE A 106 8.03 17.61 21.95
C ILE A 106 7.71 16.13 22.11
N GLU A 107 7.23 15.70 23.28
CA GLU A 107 6.89 14.29 23.53
C GLU A 107 5.70 13.84 22.68
N LYS A 108 4.63 14.65 22.58
CA LYS A 108 3.51 14.37 21.67
C LYS A 108 3.95 14.18 20.22
N LEU A 109 4.78 15.08 19.72
CA LEU A 109 5.30 14.99 18.35
C LEU A 109 6.20 13.77 18.17
N LYS A 110 7.04 13.45 19.16
CA LYS A 110 7.89 12.26 19.15
C LYS A 110 7.06 10.97 19.13
N THR A 111 6.05 10.82 20.00
CA THR A 111 5.14 9.67 19.99
C THR A 111 4.43 9.53 18.64
N LYS A 112 3.98 10.65 18.05
CA LYS A 112 3.36 10.64 16.73
C LYS A 112 4.34 10.23 15.63
N ASN A 113 5.59 10.71 15.70
CA ASN A 113 6.65 10.35 14.76
C ASN A 113 7.00 8.85 14.86
N GLU A 114 7.07 8.29 16.07
CA GLU A 114 7.25 6.85 16.29
C GLU A 114 6.09 6.04 15.70
N SER A 115 4.84 6.49 15.90
CA SER A 115 3.65 5.88 15.31
C SER A 115 3.66 5.95 13.77
N LEU A 116 4.02 7.10 13.20
CA LEU A 116 4.17 7.28 11.75
C LEU A 116 5.26 6.37 11.17
N THR A 117 6.40 6.26 11.86
CA THR A 117 7.52 5.41 11.44
C THR A 117 7.11 3.94 11.45
N SER A 118 6.48 3.46 12.53
CA SER A 118 5.96 2.10 12.63
C SER A 118 4.93 1.81 11.54
N THR A 119 4.01 2.74 11.30
CA THR A 119 2.99 2.60 10.25
C THR A 119 3.62 2.56 8.85
N SER A 120 4.61 3.42 8.57
CA SER A 120 5.34 3.43 7.30
C SER A 120 6.08 2.11 7.04
N GLN A 121 6.73 1.56 8.07
CA GLN A 121 7.38 0.24 7.98
C GLN A 121 6.38 -0.88 7.69
N LEU A 122 5.24 -0.89 8.40
CA LEU A 122 4.17 -1.85 8.17
C LEU A 122 3.61 -1.74 6.74
N ASP A 123 3.42 -0.53 6.23
CA ASP A 123 2.91 -0.33 4.88
C ASP A 123 3.92 -0.73 3.82
N MET A 124 5.22 -0.58 4.10
CA MET A 124 6.28 -1.10 3.23
C MET A 124 6.24 -2.65 3.17
N VAL A 125 6.03 -3.33 4.31
CA VAL A 125 5.84 -4.79 4.34
C VAL A 125 4.58 -5.20 3.58
N LYS A 126 3.46 -4.48 3.76
CA LYS A 126 2.22 -4.75 3.01
C LYS A 126 2.41 -4.51 1.51
N LEU A 127 3.17 -3.48 1.12
CA LEU A 127 3.50 -3.20 -0.27
C LEU A 127 4.32 -4.35 -0.87
N GLN A 128 5.34 -4.83 -0.17
CA GLN A 128 6.13 -5.99 -0.60
C GLN A 128 5.25 -7.24 -0.79
N ALA A 129 4.33 -7.48 0.15
CA ALA A 129 3.36 -8.57 0.04
C ALA A 129 2.40 -8.39 -1.15
N ALA A 130 1.89 -7.19 -1.38
CA ALA A 130 1.02 -6.86 -2.51
C ALA A 130 1.72 -7.04 -3.85
N VAL A 131 2.97 -6.57 -3.97
CA VAL A 131 3.80 -6.76 -5.17
C VAL A 131 4.08 -8.25 -5.40
N SER A 132 4.41 -9.00 -4.36
CA SER A 132 4.59 -10.45 -4.47
C SER A 132 3.32 -11.15 -4.97
N LYS A 133 2.15 -10.80 -4.42
CA LYS A 133 0.86 -11.35 -4.83
C LYS A 133 0.48 -10.95 -6.27
N TYR A 134 0.82 -9.73 -6.69
CA TYR A 134 0.66 -9.27 -8.06
C TYR A 134 1.52 -10.10 -9.03
N ASN A 135 2.80 -10.30 -8.72
CA ASN A 135 3.70 -11.12 -9.54
C ASN A 135 3.19 -12.57 -9.64
N GLN A 136 2.80 -13.19 -8.53
CA GLN A 136 2.21 -14.54 -8.52
C GLN A 136 0.94 -14.61 -9.38
N THR A 137 0.09 -13.58 -9.34
CA THR A 137 -1.13 -13.52 -10.15
C THR A 137 -0.80 -13.45 -11.64
N ASN A 138 0.22 -12.67 -12.02
CA ASN A 138 0.68 -12.59 -13.41
C ASN A 138 1.37 -13.87 -13.90
N GLU A 139 2.10 -14.57 -13.04
CA GLU A 139 2.64 -15.89 -13.34
C GLU A 139 1.51 -16.91 -13.56
N MET A 140 0.49 -16.92 -12.69
CA MET A 140 -0.70 -17.76 -12.88
C MET A 140 -1.43 -17.43 -14.18
N LEU A 141 -1.62 -16.15 -14.49
CA LEU A 141 -2.25 -15.70 -15.74
C LEU A 141 -1.45 -16.18 -16.96
N SER A 142 -0.13 -16.07 -16.92
CA SER A 142 0.76 -16.53 -17.99
C SER A 142 0.68 -18.05 -18.16
N ASN A 143 0.62 -18.80 -17.05
CA ASN A 143 0.48 -20.25 -17.07
C ASN A 143 -0.87 -20.70 -17.64
N VAL A 144 -1.97 -20.02 -17.28
CA VAL A 144 -3.31 -20.30 -17.82
C VAL A 144 -3.33 -19.99 -19.31
N LEU A 145 -2.78 -18.85 -19.74
CA LEU A 145 -2.73 -18.48 -21.16
C LEU A 145 -1.90 -19.48 -21.98
N SER A 146 -0.73 -19.89 -21.46
CA SER A 146 0.13 -20.89 -22.09
C SER A 146 -0.58 -22.24 -22.23
N LYS A 147 -1.20 -22.74 -21.15
CA LYS A 147 -1.97 -23.99 -21.16
C LYS A 147 -3.17 -23.91 -22.10
N SER A 148 -3.90 -22.79 -22.11
CA SER A 148 -5.04 -22.58 -23.02
C SER A 148 -4.60 -22.63 -24.48
N ASN A 149 -3.47 -22.01 -24.83
CA ASN A 149 -2.92 -22.05 -26.19
C ASN A 149 -2.42 -23.46 -26.57
N GLN A 150 -1.77 -24.17 -25.64
CA GLN A 150 -1.35 -25.56 -25.86
C GLN A 150 -2.57 -26.47 -26.10
N SER A 151 -3.62 -26.33 -25.28
CA SER A 151 -4.88 -27.07 -25.44
C SER A 151 -5.53 -26.81 -26.80
N LYS A 152 -5.63 -25.54 -27.21
CA LYS A 152 -6.08 -25.17 -28.57
C LYS A 152 -5.22 -25.83 -29.65
N GLY A 153 -3.90 -25.83 -29.49
CA GLY A 153 -2.96 -26.47 -30.42
C GLY A 153 -3.19 -27.98 -30.54
N THR A 154 -3.43 -28.67 -29.43
CA THR A 154 -3.76 -30.11 -29.43
C THR A 154 -5.11 -30.40 -30.06
N LEU A 155 -6.14 -29.58 -29.80
CA LEU A 155 -7.45 -29.73 -30.44
C LEU A 155 -7.37 -29.52 -31.95
N ILE A 156 -6.71 -28.45 -32.40
CA ILE A 156 -6.50 -28.20 -33.83
C ILE A 156 -5.64 -29.31 -34.46
N GLY A 157 -4.62 -29.79 -33.74
CA GLY A 157 -3.77 -30.90 -34.17
C GLY A 157 -4.51 -32.22 -34.32
N ASN A 158 -5.41 -32.54 -33.38
CA ASN A 158 -6.25 -33.74 -33.44
C ASN A 158 -7.40 -33.64 -34.45
N MET A 159 -7.73 -32.43 -34.91
CA MET A 159 -8.73 -32.19 -35.97
C MET A 159 -8.15 -32.21 -37.39
N ARG A 160 -6.81 -32.22 -37.56
CA ARG A 160 -6.14 -32.38 -38.86
C ARG A 160 -5.81 -33.85 -39.11
#